data_AF-A0A926A5W6-F1
#
_entry.id   AF-A0A926A5W6-F1
#
_cell.length_a   1.000
_cell.length_b   1.000
_cell.length_c   1.000
_cell.angle_alpha   90.00
_cell.angle_beta   90.00
_cell.angle_gamma   90.00
#
_symmetry.space_group_name_H-M   'P 1'
#
loop_
_entity.id
_entity.type
_entity.pdbx_description
1 polymer ?
#
loop_
_entity_poly.entity_id
_entity_poly.type
_entity_poly.pdbx_seq_one_letter_code
_entity_poly.pdbx_strand_id
1 'polypeptide(L)'
;PPLSGFFSKDSILALAYEQQNYLLFGLAVFVALLTSFYMFRLVFVVFFTSARSRHAEHAHESPGVMTWPLRLLAILSIIGGLIGIEALYANQFATAPVEHPHGLMAQMIYPFQHAPVAALSGFLVFILGLVAAYALYGKTSKDPLPEKLGALSRAMRNRFYFDELYAATVIRLHDTISAIADWFERWIIEGFCIGVVRGGTDFAGRALRLVQTGNLQTYALMFVLGVAVLLFLVL
;
A
#
# COMPACT_ATOMS: atom_id res chain seq x y z
N PRO A 1 17.36 -2.10 -24.02
CA PRO A 1 17.56 -3.45 -24.63
C PRO A 1 18.95 -4.02 -24.28
N PRO A 2 19.12 -4.53 -23.04
CA PRO A 2 19.24 -5.99 -22.84
C PRO A 2 18.68 -6.51 -21.50
N LEU A 3 18.00 -5.67 -20.72
CA LEU A 3 17.52 -6.01 -19.37
C LEU A 3 16.11 -6.62 -19.42
N SER A 4 15.77 -7.42 -18.40
CA SER A 4 14.48 -8.13 -18.27
C SER A 4 13.24 -7.24 -18.46
N GLY A 5 13.34 -5.97 -18.08
CA GLY A 5 12.25 -5.00 -18.24
C GLY A 5 11.89 -4.67 -19.69
N PHE A 6 12.80 -4.87 -20.66
CA PHE A 6 12.50 -4.70 -22.09
C PHE A 6 11.54 -5.80 -22.56
N PHE A 7 11.90 -7.06 -22.32
CA PHE A 7 11.09 -8.21 -22.73
C PHE A 7 9.69 -8.18 -22.10
N SER A 8 9.61 -8.01 -20.77
CA SER A 8 8.31 -8.07 -20.06
C SER A 8 7.39 -6.87 -20.32
N LYS A 9 7.91 -5.68 -20.64
CA LYS A 9 7.07 -4.50 -20.93
C LYS A 9 6.68 -4.43 -22.40
N ASP A 10 7.60 -4.79 -23.29
CA ASP A 10 7.34 -4.74 -24.72
C ASP A 10 6.37 -5.83 -25.16
N SER A 11 6.33 -6.99 -24.49
CA SER A 11 5.32 -8.03 -24.74
C SER A 11 3.90 -7.53 -24.42
N ILE A 12 3.71 -6.80 -23.33
CA ILE A 12 2.41 -6.19 -22.99
C ILE A 12 2.03 -5.11 -24.00
N LEU A 13 2.98 -4.28 -24.43
CA LEU A 13 2.75 -3.28 -25.48
C LEU A 13 2.41 -3.93 -26.83
N ALA A 14 3.09 -5.03 -27.18
CA ALA A 14 2.81 -5.80 -28.38
C ALA A 14 1.39 -6.38 -28.36
N LEU A 15 0.99 -7.02 -27.25
CA LEU A 15 -0.35 -7.56 -27.08
C LEU A 15 -1.44 -6.47 -27.14
N ALA A 16 -1.22 -5.31 -26.53
CA ALA A 16 -2.18 -4.20 -26.58
C ALA A 16 -2.38 -3.67 -28.03
N TYR A 17 -1.31 -3.67 -28.82
CA TYR A 17 -1.36 -3.30 -30.24
C TYR A 17 -2.04 -4.38 -31.10
N GLU A 18 -1.71 -5.65 -30.88
CA GLU A 18 -2.31 -6.79 -31.58
C GLU A 18 -3.82 -6.89 -31.35
N GLN A 19 -4.27 -6.63 -30.12
CA GLN A 19 -5.70 -6.58 -29.77
C GLN A 19 -6.42 -5.31 -30.25
N GLN A 20 -5.77 -4.47 -31.08
CA GLN A 20 -6.33 -3.24 -31.65
C GLN A 20 -6.81 -2.23 -30.60
N ASN A 21 -6.33 -2.34 -29.36
CA ASN A 21 -6.70 -1.43 -28.28
C ASN A 21 -5.74 -0.24 -28.22
N TYR A 22 -5.83 0.61 -29.23
CA TYR A 22 -4.94 1.75 -29.42
C TYR A 22 -4.93 2.74 -28.25
N LEU A 23 -6.03 2.85 -27.50
CA LEU A 23 -6.11 3.71 -26.33
C LEU A 23 -5.21 3.19 -25.20
N LEU A 24 -5.30 1.91 -24.88
CA LEU A 24 -4.42 1.30 -23.87
C LEU A 24 -2.96 1.29 -24.32
N PHE A 25 -2.70 1.05 -25.62
CA PHE A 25 -1.36 1.14 -26.18
C PHE A 25 -0.78 2.54 -26.01
N GLY A 26 -1.51 3.58 -26.44
CA GLY A 26 -1.06 4.97 -26.31
C GLY A 26 -0.83 5.39 -24.86
N LEU A 27 -1.72 4.99 -23.94
CA LEU A 27 -1.57 5.22 -22.51
C LEU A 27 -0.32 4.51 -21.95
N ALA A 28 -0.09 3.25 -22.31
CA ALA A 28 1.06 2.48 -21.87
C ALA A 28 2.38 3.07 -22.38
N VAL A 29 2.44 3.49 -23.64
CA VAL A 29 3.58 4.22 -24.23
C VAL A 29 3.85 5.52 -23.47
N PHE A 30 2.80 6.29 -23.16
CA PHE A 30 2.93 7.53 -22.38
C PHE A 30 3.42 7.28 -20.95
N VAL A 31 2.89 6.26 -20.27
CA VAL A 31 3.33 5.86 -18.93
C VAL A 31 4.78 5.36 -18.95
N ALA A 32 5.18 4.61 -19.99
CA ALA A 32 6.57 4.19 -20.17
C ALA A 32 7.51 5.40 -20.33
N LEU A 33 7.06 6.47 -21.00
CA LEU A 33 7.80 7.72 -21.15
C LEU A 33 8.00 8.42 -19.81
N LEU A 34 6.92 8.57 -19.05
CA LEU A 34 6.98 9.12 -17.71
C LEU A 34 7.89 8.29 -16.81
N THR A 35 7.86 6.96 -16.98
CA THR A 35 8.70 6.02 -16.22
C THR A 35 10.18 6.21 -16.47
N SER A 36 10.56 6.24 -17.75
CA SER A 36 11.94 6.52 -18.15
C SER A 36 12.39 7.88 -17.60
N PHE A 37 11.55 8.90 -17.79
CA PHE A 37 11.85 10.26 -17.33
C PHE A 37 12.07 10.36 -15.83
N TYR A 38 11.18 9.81 -14.99
CA TYR A 38 11.32 9.96 -13.53
C TYR A 38 12.52 9.16 -12.98
N MET A 39 12.82 7.99 -13.55
CA MET A 39 13.98 7.19 -13.12
C MET A 39 15.31 7.88 -13.47
N PHE A 40 15.44 8.39 -14.69
CA PHE A 40 16.64 9.13 -15.08
C PHE A 40 16.78 10.46 -14.34
N ARG A 41 15.67 11.17 -14.10
CA ARG A 41 15.65 12.34 -13.23
C ARG A 41 16.26 12.01 -11.86
N LEU A 42 15.87 10.91 -11.24
CA LEU A 42 16.41 10.48 -9.95
C LEU A 42 17.93 10.26 -10.04
N VAL A 43 18.39 9.51 -11.05
CA VAL A 43 19.83 9.23 -11.24
C VAL A 43 20.63 10.53 -11.41
N PHE A 44 20.20 11.46 -12.27
CA PHE A 44 20.91 12.72 -12.47
C PHE A 44 20.90 13.62 -11.24
N VAL A 45 19.78 13.69 -10.53
CA VAL A 45 19.65 14.53 -9.32
C VAL A 45 20.50 13.98 -8.16
N VAL A 46 20.59 12.65 -8.01
CA VAL A 46 21.31 12.02 -6.90
C VAL A 46 22.81 11.90 -7.17
N PHE A 47 23.22 11.48 -8.38
CA PHE A 47 24.63 11.16 -8.65
C PHE A 47 25.40 12.26 -9.40
N PHE A 48 24.72 13.08 -10.21
CA PHE A 48 25.38 14.02 -11.12
C PHE A 48 25.22 15.50 -10.71
N THR A 49 24.49 15.77 -9.63
CA THR A 49 24.30 17.12 -9.08
C THR A 49 25.13 17.29 -7.81
N SER A 50 25.50 18.54 -7.48
CA SER A 50 26.21 18.85 -6.24
C SER A 50 25.43 18.42 -4.99
N ALA A 51 26.17 17.97 -3.98
CA ALA A 51 25.63 17.58 -2.68
C ALA A 51 24.81 18.74 -2.08
N ARG A 52 23.55 18.46 -1.73
CA ARG A 52 22.61 19.47 -1.20
C ARG A 52 22.62 19.58 0.33
N SER A 53 23.37 18.70 1.02
CA SER A 53 23.46 18.69 2.48
C SER A 53 24.87 18.30 2.94
N ARG A 54 25.30 18.81 4.10
CA ARG A 54 26.60 18.46 4.72
C ARG A 54 26.77 16.96 5.03
N HIS A 55 25.66 16.25 5.22
CA HIS A 55 25.64 14.80 5.43
C HIS A 55 25.90 14.02 4.13
N ALA A 56 25.51 14.56 2.97
CA ALA A 56 25.81 13.94 1.68
C ALA A 56 27.30 14.07 1.33
N GLU A 57 27.99 15.10 1.82
CA GLU A 57 29.44 15.28 1.62
C GLU A 57 30.28 14.24 2.38
N HIS A 58 29.76 13.71 3.49
CA HIS A 58 30.41 12.69 4.33
C HIS A 58 29.81 11.29 4.14
N ALA A 59 29.10 11.05 3.02
CA ALA A 59 28.48 9.76 2.76
C ALA A 59 29.57 8.70 2.51
N HIS A 60 29.61 7.69 3.38
CA HIS A 60 30.47 6.51 3.21
C HIS A 60 29.73 5.41 2.42
N GLU A 61 30.51 4.55 1.76
CA GLU A 61 29.96 3.40 1.05
C GLU A 61 29.26 2.44 2.02
N SER A 62 28.16 1.82 1.56
CA SER A 62 27.36 0.92 2.39
C SER A 62 28.17 -0.32 2.83
N PRO A 63 27.97 -0.82 4.06
CA PRO A 63 28.67 -2.01 4.54
C PRO A 63 28.36 -3.24 3.69
N GLY A 64 29.27 -4.21 3.70
CA GLY A 64 29.21 -5.44 2.88
C GLY A 64 27.88 -6.20 2.99
N VAL A 65 27.23 -6.14 4.15
CA VAL A 65 25.94 -6.78 4.42
C VAL A 65 24.82 -6.26 3.51
N MET A 66 24.89 -5.00 3.04
CA MET A 66 23.93 -4.42 2.11
C MET A 66 24.38 -4.57 0.64
N THR A 67 25.68 -4.46 0.37
CA THR A 67 26.18 -4.46 -1.03
C THR A 67 26.16 -5.84 -1.66
N TRP A 68 26.37 -6.91 -0.89
CA TRP A 68 26.30 -8.29 -1.40
C TRP A 68 24.91 -8.66 -1.94
N PRO A 69 23.80 -8.46 -1.20
CA PRO A 69 22.45 -8.67 -1.72
C PRO A 69 22.16 -7.87 -3.00
N LEU A 70 22.55 -6.59 -3.05
CA LEU A 70 22.30 -5.73 -4.22
C LEU A 70 23.07 -6.21 -5.46
N ARG A 71 24.32 -6.64 -5.30
CA ARG A 71 25.12 -7.20 -6.40
C ARG A 71 24.53 -8.51 -6.92
N LEU A 72 24.09 -9.39 -6.04
CA LEU A 72 23.43 -10.64 -6.42
C LEU A 72 22.16 -10.37 -7.22
N LEU A 73 21.30 -9.46 -6.75
CA LEU A 73 20.08 -9.07 -7.45
C LEU A 73 20.37 -8.43 -8.82
N ALA A 74 21.43 -7.62 -8.93
CA ALA A 74 21.84 -7.04 -10.21
C ALA A 74 22.27 -8.13 -11.22
N ILE A 75 23.06 -9.12 -10.77
CA ILE A 75 23.46 -10.26 -11.61
C ILE A 75 22.23 -11.07 -12.05
N LEU A 76 21.31 -11.37 -11.12
CA LEU A 76 20.07 -12.08 -11.43
C LEU A 76 19.17 -11.29 -12.41
N SER A 77 19.14 -9.97 -12.32
CA SER A 77 18.39 -9.12 -13.27
C SER A 77 18.97 -9.18 -14.68
N ILE A 78 20.30 -9.25 -14.82
CA ILE A 78 20.97 -9.43 -16.12
C ILE A 78 20.69 -10.83 -16.67
N ILE A 79 20.88 -11.87 -15.85
CA ILE A 79 20.64 -13.26 -16.26
C ILE A 79 19.17 -13.46 -16.65
N GLY A 80 18.22 -12.96 -15.86
CA GLY A 80 16.79 -13.04 -16.17
C GLY A 80 16.42 -12.29 -17.45
N GLY A 81 17.14 -11.21 -17.80
CA GLY A 81 17.00 -10.54 -19.09
C GLY A 81 17.55 -11.37 -20.26
N LEU A 82 18.67 -12.05 -20.07
CA LEU A 82 19.33 -12.86 -21.10
C LEU A 82 18.62 -14.20 -21.35
N ILE A 83 18.11 -14.85 -20.29
CA ILE A 83 17.38 -16.12 -20.41
C ILE A 83 15.98 -15.90 -21.00
N GLY A 84 15.42 -14.68 -20.86
CA GLY A 84 14.08 -14.39 -21.31
C GLY A 84 13.08 -15.21 -20.50
N ILE A 85 12.67 -14.70 -19.34
CA ILE A 85 11.76 -15.38 -18.41
C ILE A 85 10.48 -15.87 -19.11
N GLU A 86 10.02 -15.18 -20.16
CA GLU A 86 8.90 -15.60 -21.01
C GLU A 86 9.08 -17.00 -21.61
N ALA A 87 10.29 -17.42 -21.99
CA ALA A 87 10.56 -18.76 -22.52
C ALA A 87 10.40 -19.85 -21.44
N LEU A 88 10.74 -19.55 -20.19
CA LEU A 88 10.55 -20.47 -19.06
C LEU A 88 9.06 -20.60 -18.68
N TYR A 89 8.32 -19.48 -18.67
CA TYR A 89 6.90 -19.48 -18.36
C TYR A 89 6.03 -20.00 -19.53
N ALA A 90 6.40 -19.74 -20.79
CA ALA A 90 5.69 -20.28 -21.96
C ALA A 90 5.74 -21.81 -21.96
N ASN A 91 6.89 -22.40 -21.63
CA ASN A 91 7.03 -23.86 -21.55
C ASN A 91 6.23 -24.51 -20.40
N GLN A 92 5.85 -23.75 -19.36
CA GLN A 92 5.06 -24.26 -18.22
C GLN A 92 3.57 -23.89 -18.28
N PHE A 93 3.20 -22.81 -18.98
CA PHE A 93 1.85 -22.25 -18.92
C PHE A 93 1.21 -21.96 -20.29
N ALA A 94 1.91 -22.05 -21.42
CA ALA A 94 1.32 -21.76 -22.74
C ALA A 94 0.71 -23.03 -23.39
N THR A 95 -0.53 -22.89 -23.88
CA THR A 95 -1.23 -23.89 -24.71
C THR A 95 -0.89 -23.78 -26.20
N ALA A 96 -0.02 -22.85 -26.59
CA ALA A 96 0.49 -22.69 -27.95
C ALA A 96 2.02 -22.59 -27.93
N PRO A 97 2.72 -23.25 -28.88
CA PRO A 97 4.18 -23.20 -28.96
C PRO A 97 4.62 -21.80 -29.40
N VAL A 98 5.26 -21.07 -28.50
CA VAL A 98 5.96 -19.83 -28.85
C VAL A 98 7.35 -20.24 -29.37
N GLU A 99 7.55 -20.10 -30.68
CA GLU A 99 8.83 -20.37 -31.32
C GLU A 99 9.85 -19.31 -30.90
N HIS A 100 10.65 -19.62 -29.87
CA HIS A 100 11.78 -18.78 -29.50
C HIS A 100 13.02 -19.18 -30.31
N PRO A 101 13.61 -18.26 -31.10
CA PRO A 101 14.81 -18.58 -31.85
C PRO A 101 16.00 -18.82 -30.90
N HIS A 102 16.77 -19.85 -31.20
CA HIS A 102 17.89 -20.29 -30.38
C HIS A 102 19.12 -19.43 -30.69
N GLY A 103 19.54 -18.61 -29.72
CA GLY A 103 20.75 -17.79 -29.80
C GLY A 103 20.55 -16.36 -29.28
N LEU A 104 21.52 -15.84 -28.51
CA LEU A 104 21.48 -14.50 -27.91
C LEU A 104 21.15 -13.39 -28.92
N MET A 105 21.72 -13.47 -30.12
CA MET A 105 21.50 -12.46 -31.14
C MET A 105 20.12 -12.54 -31.77
N ALA A 106 19.55 -13.75 -31.89
CA ALA A 106 18.21 -13.95 -32.41
C ALA A 106 17.14 -13.51 -31.40
N GLN A 107 17.36 -13.72 -30.11
CA GLN A 107 16.45 -13.25 -29.05
C GLN A 107 16.41 -11.72 -28.91
N MET A 108 17.52 -11.03 -29.16
CA MET A 108 17.53 -9.56 -29.18
C MET A 108 16.75 -8.98 -30.38
N ILE A 109 16.71 -9.70 -31.50
CA ILE A 109 16.07 -9.26 -32.75
C ILE A 109 14.61 -9.72 -32.84
N TYR A 110 14.22 -10.79 -32.12
CA TYR A 110 12.88 -11.39 -32.18
C TYR A 110 11.74 -10.39 -31.91
N PRO A 111 11.78 -9.53 -30.87
CA PRO A 111 10.74 -8.52 -30.64
C PRO A 111 10.61 -7.51 -31.78
N PHE A 112 11.73 -7.18 -32.44
CA PHE A 112 11.75 -6.26 -33.58
C PHE A 112 11.19 -6.89 -34.86
N GLN A 113 11.20 -8.22 -34.98
CA GLN A 113 10.63 -8.93 -36.12
C GLN A 113 9.14 -9.23 -35.96
N HIS A 114 8.68 -9.55 -34.75
CA HIS A 114 7.28 -9.95 -34.51
C HIS A 114 6.38 -8.76 -34.17
N ALA A 115 6.88 -7.79 -33.40
CA ALA A 115 6.14 -6.59 -33.00
C ALA A 115 7.00 -5.33 -33.16
N PRO A 116 7.39 -4.96 -34.40
CA PRO A 116 8.32 -3.86 -34.67
C PRO A 116 7.85 -2.54 -34.06
N VAL A 117 6.54 -2.27 -34.11
CA VAL A 117 5.94 -1.04 -33.59
C VAL A 117 6.11 -0.95 -32.08
N ALA A 118 5.86 -2.03 -31.34
CA ALA A 118 5.98 -2.06 -29.89
C ALA A 118 7.44 -1.91 -29.45
N ALA A 119 8.35 -2.72 -30.00
CA ALA A 119 9.77 -2.68 -29.65
C ALA A 119 10.44 -1.33 -30.00
N LEU A 120 10.14 -0.77 -31.18
CA LEU A 120 10.62 0.56 -31.55
C LEU A 120 10.03 1.65 -30.66
N SER A 121 8.73 1.58 -30.36
CA SER A 121 8.09 2.56 -29.48
C SER A 121 8.70 2.54 -28.07
N GLY A 122 8.91 1.36 -27.47
CA GLY A 122 9.53 1.20 -26.16
C GLY A 122 10.96 1.75 -26.13
N PHE A 123 11.77 1.42 -27.15
CA PHE A 123 13.13 1.95 -27.28
C PHE A 123 13.17 3.47 -27.48
N LEU A 124 12.35 4.00 -28.38
CA LEU A 124 12.27 5.44 -28.64
C LEU A 124 11.81 6.20 -27.40
N VAL A 125 10.80 5.71 -26.71
CA VAL A 125 10.29 6.29 -25.46
C VAL A 125 11.36 6.29 -24.37
N PHE A 126 12.13 5.22 -24.25
CA PHE A 126 13.27 5.16 -23.33
C PHE A 126 14.29 6.27 -23.62
N ILE A 127 14.72 6.41 -24.89
CA ILE A 127 15.68 7.43 -25.32
C ILE A 127 15.11 8.84 -25.11
N LEU A 128 13.85 9.07 -25.47
CA LEU A 128 13.19 10.36 -25.27
C LEU A 128 13.12 10.74 -23.79
N GLY A 129 12.78 9.80 -22.91
CA GLY A 129 12.78 10.03 -21.46
C GLY A 129 14.17 10.36 -20.91
N LEU A 130 15.21 9.65 -21.37
CA LEU A 130 16.61 9.92 -21.02
C LEU A 130 17.04 11.33 -21.47
N VAL A 131 16.81 11.67 -22.73
CA VAL A 131 17.18 12.97 -23.31
C VAL A 131 16.43 14.10 -22.60
N ALA A 132 15.13 13.93 -22.34
CA ALA A 132 14.32 14.91 -21.62
C ALA A 132 14.83 15.11 -20.18
N ALA A 133 15.16 14.03 -19.48
CA ALA A 133 15.71 14.08 -18.13
C ALA A 133 17.09 14.76 -18.12
N TYR A 134 17.98 14.41 -19.04
CA TYR A 134 19.31 15.01 -19.16
C TYR A 134 19.24 16.51 -19.50
N ALA A 135 18.38 16.91 -20.44
CA ALA A 135 18.22 18.30 -20.84
C ALA A 135 17.70 19.19 -19.69
N LEU A 136 16.82 18.66 -18.83
CA LEU A 136 16.24 19.42 -17.72
C LEU A 136 17.09 19.38 -16.44
N TYR A 137 17.71 18.23 -16.13
CA TYR A 137 18.37 17.98 -14.84
C TYR A 137 19.88 17.76 -14.93
N GLY A 138 20.47 17.63 -16.12
CA GLY A 138 21.89 17.30 -16.27
C GLY A 138 22.86 18.39 -15.78
N LYS A 139 22.43 19.64 -15.69
CA LYS A 139 23.27 20.78 -15.26
C LYS A 139 22.61 21.73 -14.25
N THR A 140 21.38 21.43 -13.82
CA THR A 140 20.56 22.40 -13.07
C THR A 140 20.43 21.99 -11.61
N SER A 141 20.84 22.88 -10.71
CA SER A 141 20.70 22.68 -9.26
C SER A 141 19.29 23.01 -8.74
N LYS A 142 18.45 23.73 -9.47
CA LYS A 142 17.05 24.00 -9.08
C LYS A 142 16.08 23.20 -9.94
N ASP A 143 15.00 22.71 -9.35
CA ASP A 143 13.94 22.01 -10.10
C ASP A 143 13.22 23.02 -11.02
N PRO A 144 13.30 22.87 -12.36
CA PRO A 144 12.68 23.81 -13.29
C PRO A 144 11.20 23.52 -13.54
N LEU A 145 10.68 22.35 -13.14
CA LEU A 145 9.31 21.93 -13.43
C LEU A 145 8.23 22.74 -12.68
N PRO A 146 8.41 23.13 -11.41
CA PRO A 146 7.43 23.94 -10.67
C PRO A 146 7.11 25.28 -11.33
N GLU A 147 8.10 25.96 -11.89
CA GLU A 147 7.91 27.25 -12.57
C GLU A 147 7.19 27.06 -13.92
N LYS A 148 7.46 25.96 -14.63
CA LYS A 148 6.87 25.69 -15.96
C LYS A 148 5.45 25.12 -15.90
N LEU A 149 5.14 24.29 -14.89
CA LEU A 149 3.88 23.55 -14.79
C LEU A 149 2.91 24.14 -13.75
N GLY A 150 3.38 25.05 -12.89
CA GLY A 150 2.55 25.81 -11.95
C GLY A 150 1.57 24.95 -11.14
N ALA A 151 0.28 25.09 -11.42
CA ALA A 151 -0.81 24.39 -10.74
C ALA A 151 -0.70 22.86 -10.85
N LEU A 152 -0.27 22.32 -11.99
CA LEU A 152 -0.10 20.88 -12.17
C LEU A 152 1.07 20.35 -11.34
N SER A 153 2.17 21.10 -11.26
CA SER A 153 3.28 20.74 -10.37
C SER A 153 2.86 20.74 -8.90
N ARG A 154 2.03 21.70 -8.49
CA ARG A 154 1.47 21.74 -7.13
C ARG A 154 0.56 20.55 -6.86
N ALA A 155 -0.33 20.21 -7.79
CA ALA A 155 -1.20 19.04 -7.67
C ALA A 155 -0.39 17.73 -7.56
N MET A 156 0.59 17.52 -8.43
CA MET A 156 1.45 16.32 -8.38
C MET A 156 2.29 16.27 -7.09
N ARG A 157 2.78 17.42 -6.60
CA ARG A 157 3.52 17.52 -5.34
C ARG A 157 2.66 17.10 -4.14
N ASN A 158 1.39 17.48 -4.16
CA ASN A 158 0.42 17.13 -3.12
C ASN A 158 -0.30 15.80 -3.44
N ARG A 159 0.33 14.89 -4.22
CA ARG A 159 -0.22 13.56 -4.54
C ARG A 159 -1.65 13.60 -5.09
N PHE A 160 -1.97 14.63 -5.88
CA PHE A 160 -3.30 14.93 -6.41
C PHE A 160 -4.40 15.10 -5.35
N TYR A 161 -4.02 15.41 -4.11
CA TYR A 161 -4.90 15.57 -2.96
C TYR A 161 -5.71 14.33 -2.60
N PHE A 162 -5.28 13.13 -3.06
CA PHE A 162 -5.96 11.88 -2.71
C PHE A 162 -5.87 11.56 -1.23
N ASP A 163 -4.73 11.87 -0.59
CA ASP A 163 -4.52 11.63 0.83
C ASP A 163 -5.46 12.53 1.67
N GLU A 164 -5.59 13.81 1.30
CA GLU A 164 -6.48 14.77 1.93
C GLU A 164 -7.96 14.41 1.72
N LEU A 165 -8.32 13.97 0.51
CA LEU A 165 -9.67 13.49 0.22
C LEU A 165 -9.99 12.26 1.06
N TYR A 166 -9.09 11.29 1.15
CA TYR A 166 -9.26 10.08 1.97
C TYR A 166 -9.37 10.42 3.47
N ALA A 167 -8.54 11.35 3.95
CA ALA A 167 -8.61 11.83 5.33
C ALA A 167 -9.93 12.56 5.63
N ALA A 168 -10.39 13.42 4.72
CA ALA A 168 -11.62 14.18 4.89
C ALA A 168 -12.89 13.32 4.79
N THR A 169 -12.84 12.24 4.03
CA THR A 169 -13.99 11.35 3.77
C THR A 169 -13.92 10.10 4.63
N VAL A 170 -13.07 9.14 4.26
CA VAL A 170 -13.05 7.80 4.85
C VAL A 170 -12.63 7.84 6.31
N ILE A 171 -11.51 8.52 6.63
CA ILE A 171 -11.01 8.57 8.01
C ILE A 171 -12.01 9.28 8.90
N ARG A 172 -12.48 10.47 8.48
CA ARG A 172 -13.45 11.24 9.26
C ARG A 172 -14.76 10.49 9.51
N LEU A 173 -15.28 9.79 8.51
CA LEU A 173 -16.47 8.94 8.67
C LEU A 173 -16.20 7.80 9.66
N HIS A 174 -15.08 7.11 9.53
CA HIS A 174 -14.69 6.04 10.44
C HIS A 174 -14.57 6.54 11.89
N ASP A 175 -13.89 7.66 12.11
CA ASP A 175 -13.73 8.26 13.44
C ASP A 175 -15.08 8.68 14.05
N THR A 176 -16.00 9.21 13.25
CA THR A 176 -17.35 9.55 13.76
C THR A 176 -18.15 8.32 14.17
N ILE A 177 -18.05 7.22 13.41
CA ILE A 177 -18.73 5.96 13.76
C ILE A 177 -18.13 5.37 15.03
N SER A 178 -16.79 5.36 15.13
CA SER A 178 -16.07 4.89 16.31
C SER A 178 -16.42 5.71 17.55
N ALA A 179 -16.56 7.03 17.43
CA ALA A 179 -16.97 7.90 18.53
C ALA A 179 -18.41 7.62 18.99
N ILE A 180 -19.33 7.33 18.06
CA ILE A 180 -20.71 6.94 18.40
C ILE A 180 -20.73 5.58 19.11
N ALA A 181 -19.92 4.62 18.65
CA ALA A 181 -19.81 3.31 19.29
C ALA A 181 -19.23 3.40 20.70
N ASP A 182 -18.16 4.18 20.92
CA ASP A 182 -17.58 4.42 22.25
C ASP A 182 -18.57 5.14 23.18
N TRP A 183 -19.33 6.10 22.65
CA TRP A 183 -20.41 6.74 23.41
C TRP A 183 -21.49 5.72 23.82
N PHE A 184 -21.92 4.85 22.91
CA PHE A 184 -22.91 3.81 23.19
C PHE A 184 -22.41 2.85 24.27
N GLU A 185 -21.16 2.37 24.16
CA GLU A 185 -20.53 1.48 25.13
C GLU A 185 -20.53 2.09 26.54
N ARG A 186 -20.02 3.32 26.67
CA ARG A 186 -19.88 3.98 27.99
C ARG A 186 -21.22 4.33 28.63
N TRP A 187 -22.17 4.84 27.86
CA TRP A 187 -23.42 5.34 28.42
C TRP A 187 -24.46 4.24 28.60
N ILE A 188 -24.63 3.37 27.60
CA ILE A 188 -25.69 2.37 27.61
C ILE A 188 -25.20 1.08 28.25
N ILE A 189 -24.04 0.55 27.85
CA ILE A 189 -23.56 -0.72 28.36
C ILE A 189 -22.98 -0.54 29.76
N GLU A 190 -21.96 0.30 29.92
CA GLU A 190 -21.33 0.50 31.23
C GLU A 190 -22.24 1.28 32.20
N GLY A 191 -22.78 2.41 31.75
CA GLY A 191 -23.60 3.30 32.57
C GLY A 191 -24.94 2.67 32.97
N PHE A 192 -25.75 2.27 32.00
CA PHE A 192 -27.09 1.76 32.27
C PHE A 192 -27.10 0.27 32.61
N CYS A 193 -26.69 -0.61 31.69
CA CYS A 193 -26.81 -2.05 31.90
C CYS A 193 -25.98 -2.53 33.10
N ILE A 194 -24.69 -2.24 33.11
CA ILE A 194 -23.79 -2.68 34.19
C ILE A 194 -24.03 -1.85 35.45
N GLY A 195 -24.22 -0.53 35.32
CA GLY A 195 -24.47 0.36 36.46
C GLY A 195 -25.75 0.03 37.23
N VAL A 196 -26.85 -0.31 36.54
CA VAL A 196 -28.11 -0.73 37.21
C VAL A 196 -27.94 -2.05 37.93
N VAL A 197 -27.28 -3.03 37.32
CA VAL A 197 -27.03 -4.32 37.97
C VAL A 197 -26.15 -4.12 39.21
N ARG A 198 -25.04 -3.40 39.09
CA ARG A 198 -24.14 -3.10 40.20
C ARG A 198 -24.86 -2.35 41.33
N GLY A 199 -25.59 -1.29 40.98
CA GLY A 199 -26.35 -0.50 41.94
C GLY A 199 -27.46 -1.30 42.63
N GLY A 200 -28.15 -2.16 41.88
CA GLY A 200 -29.18 -3.05 42.40
C GLY A 200 -28.63 -4.10 43.37
N THR A 201 -27.51 -4.74 43.01
CA THR A 201 -26.83 -5.70 43.90
C THR A 201 -26.31 -5.02 45.16
N ASP A 202 -25.67 -3.85 45.04
CA ASP A 202 -25.18 -3.09 46.20
C ASP A 202 -26.33 -2.65 47.11
N PHE A 203 -27.44 -2.18 46.54
CA PHE A 203 -28.63 -1.81 47.31
C PHE A 203 -29.24 -3.01 48.03
N ALA A 204 -29.45 -4.13 47.33
CA ALA A 204 -29.99 -5.35 47.91
C ALA A 204 -29.10 -5.88 49.04
N GLY A 205 -27.77 -5.87 48.85
CA GLY A 205 -26.80 -6.26 49.87
C GLY A 205 -26.85 -5.36 51.11
N ARG A 206 -26.95 -4.04 50.92
CA ARG A 206 -27.11 -3.08 52.03
C ARG A 206 -28.42 -3.25 52.77
N ALA A 207 -29.52 -3.48 52.06
CA ALA A 207 -30.84 -3.73 52.64
C ALA A 207 -30.84 -5.03 53.46
N LEU A 208 -30.30 -6.12 52.90
CA LEU A 208 -30.21 -7.41 53.60
C LEU A 208 -29.31 -7.31 54.84
N ARG A 209 -28.25 -6.51 54.80
CA ARG A 209 -27.40 -6.24 55.95
C ARG A 209 -28.16 -5.59 57.12
N LEU A 210 -29.14 -4.75 56.84
CA LEU A 210 -29.95 -4.10 57.88
C LEU A 210 -30.89 -5.09 58.61
N VAL A 211 -31.28 -6.18 57.94
CA VAL A 211 -32.10 -7.26 58.55
C VAL A 211 -31.28 -8.07 59.58
N GLN A 212 -29.96 -8.11 59.43
CA GLN A 212 -29.06 -8.79 60.36
C GLN A 212 -28.62 -7.85 61.49
N THR A 213 -29.48 -7.67 62.49
CA THR A 213 -29.26 -6.74 63.61
C THR A 213 -28.39 -7.30 64.74
N GLY A 214 -28.07 -8.60 64.72
CA GLY A 214 -27.28 -9.27 65.76
C GLY A 214 -28.05 -9.55 67.07
N ASN A 215 -29.34 -9.21 67.15
CA ASN A 215 -30.19 -9.46 68.32
C ASN A 215 -30.95 -10.79 68.17
N LEU A 216 -30.73 -11.73 69.11
CA LEU A 216 -31.39 -13.03 69.18
C LEU A 216 -32.93 -12.94 69.21
N GLN A 217 -33.48 -11.90 69.85
CA GLN A 217 -34.94 -11.71 69.95
C GLN A 217 -35.57 -11.39 68.59
N THR A 218 -34.90 -10.59 67.75
CA THR A 218 -35.37 -10.24 66.40
C THR A 218 -35.37 -11.48 65.50
N TYR A 219 -34.37 -12.36 65.63
CA TYR A 219 -34.33 -13.62 64.88
C TYR A 219 -35.44 -14.59 65.30
N ALA A 220 -35.70 -14.72 66.61
CA ALA A 220 -36.80 -15.56 67.10
C ALA A 220 -38.16 -15.07 66.59
N LEU A 221 -38.40 -13.76 66.56
CA LEU A 221 -39.62 -13.17 66.01
C LEU A 221 -39.74 -13.45 64.50
N MET A 222 -38.68 -13.24 63.72
CA MET A 222 -38.68 -13.56 62.28
C MET A 222 -38.96 -15.05 62.02
N PHE A 223 -38.44 -15.95 62.85
CA PHE A 223 -38.69 -17.39 62.74
C PHE A 223 -40.17 -17.74 62.95
N VAL A 224 -40.77 -17.26 64.04
CA VAL A 224 -42.20 -17.51 64.34
C VAL A 224 -43.09 -16.95 63.23
N LEU A 225 -42.79 -15.74 62.74
CA LEU A 225 -43.54 -15.10 61.66
C LEU A 225 -43.40 -15.89 60.34
N GLY A 226 -42.21 -16.40 60.04
CA GLY A 226 -41.97 -17.28 58.90
C GLY A 226 -42.76 -18.58 58.97
N VAL A 227 -42.82 -19.22 60.15
CA VAL A 227 -43.63 -20.44 60.36
C VAL A 227 -45.13 -20.14 60.19
N ALA A 228 -45.62 -19.03 60.73
CA ALA A 228 -47.02 -18.62 60.58
C ALA A 228 -47.41 -18.40 59.11
N VAL A 229 -46.55 -17.74 58.32
CA VAL A 229 -46.77 -17.52 56.88
C VAL A 229 -46.75 -18.84 56.10
N LEU A 230 -45.84 -19.76 56.43
CA LEU A 230 -45.79 -21.08 55.80
C LEU A 230 -47.07 -21.87 56.06
N LEU A 231 -47.54 -21.88 57.30
CA LEU A 231 -48.80 -22.55 57.66
C LEU A 231 -49.97 -21.93 56.92
N PHE A 232 -50.02 -20.59 56.79
CA PHE A 232 -51.07 -19.90 56.03
C PHE A 232 -51.04 -20.20 54.53
N LEU A 233 -49.86 -20.42 53.93
CA LEU A 233 -49.75 -20.76 52.51
C LEU A 233 -50.08 -22.24 52.21
N VAL A 234 -49.94 -23.11 53.21
CA VAL A 234 -50.11 -24.56 53.06
C VAL A 234 -51.52 -25.02 53.43
N LEU A 235 -52.16 -24.38 54.41
CA LEU A 235 -53.55 -24.61 54.83
C LEU A 235 -54.51 -23.81 53.95
#